data_AF-A0A9P6ASL0-F1
#
_entry.id   AF-A0A9P6ASL0-F1
#
_cell.length_a   1.000
_cell.length_b   1.000
_cell.length_c   1.000
_cell.angle_alpha   90.00
_cell.angle_beta   90.00
_cell.angle_gamma   90.00
#
_symmetry.space_group_name_H-M   'P 1'
#
loop_
_entity.id
_entity.type
_entity.pdbx_description
1 polymer ?
#
loop_
_entity_poly.entity_id
_entity_poly.type
_entity_poly.pdbx_seq_one_letter_code
_entity_poly.pdbx_strand_id
1 'polypeptide(L)'
;MGLAGRKIKQRIPNDPRNLAWSENAAKFGHTYLAKLGWTPSTGLGAAGDGRATNIAVAQKLDQLGIGAGRGGAGAEKDSIAWKQQNEFEAMLARLNSADGSAETPKTAWLLP
;
A
#
# COMPACT_ATOMS: atom_id res chain seq x y z
N MET A 1 13.74 3.68 -39.82
CA MET A 1 12.40 3.29 -39.33
C MET A 1 12.17 4.01 -38.00
N GLY A 2 11.33 5.06 -37.96
CA GLY A 2 11.18 5.92 -36.78
C GLY A 2 10.34 5.26 -35.68
N LEU A 3 10.89 5.14 -34.48
CA LEU A 3 10.27 4.52 -33.29
C LEU A 3 9.22 5.41 -32.58
N ALA A 4 8.66 6.41 -33.25
CA ALA A 4 7.67 7.30 -32.63
C ALA A 4 6.25 6.71 -32.78
N GLY A 5 5.60 6.43 -31.65
CA GLY A 5 4.22 5.96 -31.62
C GLY A 5 3.20 6.98 -32.17
N ARG A 6 2.02 6.52 -32.58
CA ARG A 6 0.94 7.38 -33.09
C ARG A 6 0.49 8.38 -32.03
N LYS A 7 0.42 9.67 -32.40
CA LYS A 7 -0.15 10.72 -31.55
C LYS A 7 -1.65 10.49 -31.39
N ILE A 8 -2.09 10.16 -30.17
CA ILE A 8 -3.51 10.01 -29.82
C ILE A 8 -3.99 11.33 -29.20
N LYS A 9 -5.05 11.91 -29.75
CA LYS A 9 -5.71 13.07 -29.17
C LYS A 9 -6.73 12.59 -28.13
N GLN A 10 -6.39 12.71 -26.85
CA GLN A 10 -7.32 12.43 -25.76
C GLN A 10 -8.21 13.66 -25.49
N ARG A 11 -9.53 13.47 -25.48
CA ARG A 11 -10.47 14.50 -25.01
C ARG A 11 -10.51 14.44 -23.49
N ILE A 12 -10.01 15.48 -22.82
CA ILE A 12 -10.09 15.62 -21.38
C ILE A 12 -11.42 16.35 -21.07
N PRO A 13 -12.33 15.76 -20.28
CA PRO A 13 -13.56 16.42 -19.83
C PRO A 13 -13.27 17.63 -18.94
N ASN A 14 -14.28 18.49 -18.72
CA ASN A 14 -14.16 19.70 -17.90
C ASN A 14 -13.71 19.43 -16.45
N ASP A 15 -14.06 18.26 -15.91
CA ASP A 15 -13.65 17.84 -14.57
C ASP A 15 -12.97 16.45 -14.62
N PRO A 16 -11.65 16.40 -14.85
CA PRO A 16 -10.92 15.13 -14.96
C PRO A 16 -10.70 14.44 -13.61
N ARG A 17 -10.88 15.14 -12.49
CA ARG A 17 -10.65 14.62 -11.12
C ARG A 17 -11.93 14.48 -10.30
N ASN A 18 -13.08 14.81 -10.89
CA ASN A 18 -14.38 14.83 -10.23
C ASN A 18 -14.43 15.74 -8.99
N LEU A 19 -13.71 16.87 -9.03
CA LEU A 19 -13.62 17.84 -7.93
C LEU A 19 -14.96 18.54 -7.67
N ALA A 20 -15.73 18.79 -8.72
CA ALA A 20 -17.06 19.42 -8.60
C ALA A 20 -18.03 18.56 -7.79
N TRP A 21 -17.82 17.25 -7.75
CA TRP A 21 -18.52 16.35 -6.84
C TRP A 21 -17.81 16.24 -5.49
N SER A 22 -16.50 15.99 -5.45
CA SER A 22 -15.81 15.63 -4.20
C SER A 22 -15.69 16.80 -3.23
N GLU A 23 -15.52 18.03 -3.71
CA GLU A 23 -15.28 19.23 -2.89
C GLU A 23 -16.54 20.08 -2.68
N ASN A 24 -17.70 19.59 -3.10
CA ASN A 24 -18.94 20.35 -3.01
C ASN A 24 -19.49 20.37 -1.57
N ALA A 25 -19.23 21.49 -0.89
CA ALA A 25 -19.71 21.78 0.47
C ALA A 25 -21.21 22.14 0.54
N ALA A 26 -21.87 22.39 -0.58
CA ALA A 26 -23.29 22.74 -0.64
C ALA A 26 -24.21 21.50 -0.62
N LYS A 27 -23.65 20.28 -0.56
CA LYS A 27 -24.44 19.05 -0.46
C LYS A 27 -25.23 19.00 0.84
N PHE A 28 -26.38 18.31 0.79
CA PHE A 28 -27.26 18.11 1.94
C PHE A 28 -26.50 17.61 3.19
N GLY A 29 -25.66 16.58 3.06
CA GLY A 29 -24.92 16.04 4.21
C GLY A 29 -23.96 17.06 4.85
N HIS A 30 -23.18 17.78 4.05
CA HIS A 30 -22.27 18.82 4.53
C HIS A 30 -23.02 19.96 5.22
N THR A 31 -24.08 20.46 4.59
CA THR A 31 -24.89 21.56 5.15
C THR A 31 -25.64 21.16 6.41
N TYR A 32 -26.13 19.91 6.48
CA TYR A 32 -26.82 19.40 7.66
C TYR A 32 -25.86 19.23 8.84
N LEU A 33 -24.68 18.64 8.62
CA LEU A 33 -23.65 18.52 9.64
C LEU A 33 -23.14 19.88 10.13
N ALA A 34 -22.97 20.85 9.22
CA ALA A 34 -22.58 22.21 9.59
C ALA A 34 -23.61 22.88 10.52
N LYS A 35 -24.92 22.64 10.31
CA LYS A 35 -25.99 23.13 11.21
C LYS A 35 -25.92 22.52 12.60
N LEU A 36 -25.34 21.33 12.74
CA LEU A 36 -25.11 20.65 14.02
C LEU A 36 -23.77 21.05 14.67
N GLY A 37 -23.06 22.03 14.10
CA GLY A 37 -21.78 22.51 14.64
C GLY A 37 -20.56 21.71 14.19
N TRP A 38 -20.70 20.78 13.24
CA TRP A 38 -19.57 20.03 12.70
C TRP A 38 -18.82 20.84 11.63
N THR A 39 -17.49 20.78 11.66
CA THR A 39 -16.60 21.44 10.70
C THR A 39 -15.76 20.41 9.93
N PRO A 40 -15.45 20.62 8.62
CA PRO A 40 -14.79 19.62 7.78
C PRO A 40 -13.42 19.14 8.26
N SER A 41 -12.71 19.95 9.05
CA SER A 41 -11.41 19.61 9.62
C SER A 41 -11.47 18.82 10.93
N THR A 42 -12.67 18.59 11.47
CA THR A 42 -12.85 18.01 12.81
C THR A 42 -13.49 16.63 12.72
N GLY A 43 -12.98 15.70 13.52
CA GLY A 43 -13.57 14.38 13.69
C GLY A 43 -14.95 14.43 14.34
N LEU A 44 -15.75 13.40 14.13
CA LEU A 44 -17.03 13.23 14.82
C LEU A 44 -16.84 12.57 16.20
N GLY A 45 -17.70 12.87 17.16
CA GLY A 45 -17.66 12.29 18.51
C GLY A 45 -17.65 13.36 19.60
N ALA A 46 -17.87 12.95 20.86
CA ALA A 46 -18.00 13.87 21.99
C ALA A 46 -16.77 14.77 22.20
N ALA A 47 -15.57 14.24 21.94
CA ALA A 47 -14.30 14.98 22.00
C ALA A 47 -13.69 15.25 20.60
N GLY A 48 -14.38 14.89 19.52
CA GLY A 48 -13.86 15.02 18.15
C GLY A 48 -12.82 13.96 17.74
N ASP A 49 -12.72 12.85 18.47
CA ASP A 49 -11.73 11.78 18.24
C ASP A 49 -12.00 10.91 17.00
N GLY A 50 -13.15 11.08 16.34
CA GLY A 50 -13.48 10.34 15.13
C GLY A 50 -12.54 10.67 13.97
N ARG A 51 -12.44 9.76 13.00
CA ARG A 51 -11.63 10.00 11.80
C ARG A 51 -12.24 11.15 10.98
N ALA A 52 -11.40 12.11 10.60
CA ALA A 52 -11.78 13.19 9.68
C ALA A 52 -11.87 12.72 8.21
N THR A 53 -11.20 11.60 7.89
CA THR A 53 -11.14 11.05 6.53
C THR A 53 -11.92 9.75 6.41
N ASN A 54 -12.41 9.49 5.20
CA ASN A 54 -13.12 8.25 4.88
C ASN A 54 -12.17 7.03 4.91
N ILE A 55 -12.74 5.85 5.09
CA ILE A 55 -11.99 4.60 5.00
C ILE A 55 -11.94 4.22 3.52
N ALA A 56 -10.75 4.21 2.94
CA ALA A 56 -10.52 3.68 1.60
C ALA A 56 -10.32 2.16 1.69
N VAL A 57 -11.00 1.42 0.82
CA VAL A 57 -10.86 -0.04 0.71
C VAL A 57 -10.23 -0.36 -0.64
N ALA A 58 -9.14 -1.12 -0.63
CA ALA A 58 -8.57 -1.67 -1.84
C ALA A 58 -9.43 -2.87 -2.30
N GLN A 59 -10.06 -2.74 -3.47
CA GLN A 59 -10.81 -3.85 -4.06
C GLN A 59 -9.85 -4.83 -4.72
N LYS A 60 -9.96 -6.10 -4.34
CA LYS A 60 -9.24 -7.19 -5.00
C LYS A 60 -10.03 -7.65 -6.22
N LEU A 61 -9.44 -7.48 -7.40
CA LEU A 61 -10.06 -7.85 -8.68
C LEU A 61 -9.44 -9.11 -9.30
N ASP A 62 -8.47 -9.73 -8.63
CA ASP A 62 -7.80 -10.94 -9.08
C ASP A 62 -8.19 -12.18 -8.25
N GLN A 63 -7.93 -13.36 -8.81
CA GLN A 63 -8.18 -14.66 -8.17
C GLN A 63 -6.98 -15.16 -7.36
N LEU A 64 -5.99 -14.30 -7.09
CA LEU A 64 -4.78 -14.69 -6.35
C LEU A 64 -5.08 -14.92 -4.86
N GLY A 65 -4.12 -15.46 -4.11
CA GLY A 65 -4.22 -15.59 -2.65
C GLY A 65 -4.24 -14.23 -1.95
N ILE A 66 -4.84 -14.14 -0.75
CA ILE A 66 -4.77 -12.92 0.07
C ILE A 66 -3.30 -12.64 0.41
N GLY A 67 -2.83 -11.41 0.23
CA GLY A 67 -1.42 -11.04 0.40
C GLY A 67 -0.57 -11.08 -0.88
N ALA A 68 -1.02 -11.79 -1.93
CA ALA A 68 -0.48 -11.63 -3.28
C ALA A 68 -1.03 -10.32 -3.85
N GLY A 69 -0.42 -9.20 -3.49
CA GLY A 69 -0.75 -7.89 -4.05
C GLY A 69 -0.53 -7.89 -5.56
N ARG A 70 -1.21 -6.96 -6.26
CA ARG A 70 -1.03 -6.73 -7.70
C ARG A 70 0.45 -6.39 -7.96
N GLY A 71 1.23 -7.41 -8.33
CA GLY A 71 2.68 -7.34 -8.55
C GLY A 71 3.03 -6.58 -9.82
N GLY A 72 2.72 -5.29 -9.88
CA GLY A 72 3.16 -4.39 -10.93
C GLY A 72 3.77 -3.14 -10.34
N ALA A 73 5.11 -3.02 -10.41
CA ALA A 73 5.96 -1.82 -10.23
C ALA A 73 5.62 -0.82 -9.09
N GLY A 74 4.78 -1.20 -8.15
CA GLY A 74 4.21 -0.36 -7.11
C GLY A 74 3.60 -1.22 -6.01
N ALA A 75 4.18 -2.40 -5.74
CA ALA A 75 3.99 -3.06 -4.47
C ALA A 75 4.44 -2.04 -3.41
N GLU A 76 3.46 -1.40 -2.78
CA GLU A 76 3.68 -0.42 -1.75
C GLU A 76 4.61 -1.08 -0.72
N LYS A 77 5.80 -0.50 -0.53
CA LYS A 77 6.81 -0.97 0.43
C LYS A 77 6.25 -1.04 1.87
N ASP A 78 5.10 -0.41 2.09
CA ASP A 78 4.34 -0.43 3.33
C ASP A 78 3.23 -1.48 3.42
N SER A 79 2.99 -2.26 2.36
CA SER A 79 2.05 -3.37 2.41
C SER A 79 2.49 -4.41 3.44
N ILE A 80 1.55 -4.81 4.30
CA ILE A 80 1.78 -5.74 5.41
C ILE A 80 2.41 -7.05 4.89
N ALA A 81 1.94 -7.53 3.74
CA ALA A 81 2.46 -8.76 3.13
C ALA A 81 3.96 -8.67 2.76
N TRP A 82 4.42 -7.53 2.23
CA TRP A 82 5.84 -7.33 1.89
C TRP A 82 6.72 -7.28 3.14
N LYS A 83 6.23 -6.63 4.20
CA LYS A 83 6.94 -6.58 5.50
C LYS A 83 7.06 -7.97 6.14
N GLN A 84 5.96 -8.72 6.18
CA GLN A 84 5.93 -10.09 6.71
C GLN A 84 6.87 -11.03 5.93
N GLN A 85 6.91 -10.92 4.61
CA GLN A 85 7.83 -11.70 3.78
C GLN A 85 9.30 -11.40 4.10
N ASN A 86 9.67 -10.12 4.19
CA ASN A 86 11.06 -9.73 4.50
C ASN A 86 11.49 -10.10 5.93
N GLU A 87 10.59 -9.98 6.91
CA GLU A 87 10.85 -10.39 8.29
C GLU A 87 11.10 -11.89 8.37
N PHE A 88 10.31 -12.69 7.64
CA PHE A 88 10.50 -14.13 7.54
C PHE A 88 11.81 -14.49 6.84
N GLU A 89 12.16 -13.84 5.74
CA GLU A 89 13.44 -14.04 5.05
C GLU A 89 14.64 -13.67 5.94
N ALA A 90 14.56 -12.56 6.69
CA ALA A 90 15.59 -12.17 7.64
C ALA A 90 15.75 -13.19 8.79
N MET A 91 14.64 -13.76 9.28
CA MET A 91 14.66 -14.85 10.26
C MET A 91 15.34 -16.10 9.71
N LEU A 92 15.01 -16.51 8.48
CA LEU A 92 15.65 -17.66 7.82
C LEU A 92 17.15 -17.43 7.61
N ALA A 93 17.56 -16.24 7.19
CA ALA A 93 18.97 -15.89 7.04
C ALA A 93 19.73 -15.95 8.39
N ARG A 94 19.09 -15.50 9.48
CA ARG A 94 19.65 -15.61 10.83
C ARG A 94 19.80 -17.08 11.27
N LEU A 95 18.83 -17.92 10.99
CA LEU A 95 18.91 -19.35 11.31
C LEU A 95 20.04 -20.03 10.53
N ASN A 96 20.11 -19.77 9.22
CA ASN A 96 21.16 -20.36 8.37
C ASN A 96 22.58 -19.89 8.77
N SER A 97 22.71 -18.65 9.24
CA SER A 97 23.99 -18.15 9.77
C SER A 97 24.34 -18.67 11.17
N ALA A 98 23.34 -19.05 11.98
CA ALA A 98 23.57 -19.71 13.26
C ALA A 98 24.07 -21.15 13.07
N ASP A 99 23.48 -21.89 12.13
CA ASP A 99 23.86 -23.27 11.82
C ASP A 99 25.21 -23.40 11.08
N GLY A 100 25.61 -22.36 10.33
CA GLY A 100 26.89 -22.34 9.58
C GLY A 100 28.16 -22.11 10.41
N SER A 101 28.09 -22.08 11.75
CA SER A 101 29.22 -21.79 12.64
C SER A 101 29.87 -23.02 13.31
N ALA A 102 29.48 -24.23 12.92
CA ALA A 102 30.11 -25.46 13.40
C ALA A 102 30.42 -26.39 12.22
N GLU A 103 31.66 -26.29 11.71
CA GLU A 103 32.56 -27.41 11.41
C GLU A 103 33.65 -26.99 10.41
N THR A 104 34.77 -26.51 10.96
CA THR A 104 36.07 -26.95 10.45
C THR A 104 36.73 -27.78 11.54
N PRO A 105 36.90 -29.10 11.32
CA PRO A 105 38.04 -29.79 11.87
C PRO A 105 39.01 -30.16 10.76
N LYS A 106 40.11 -29.40 10.78
CA LYS A 106 41.43 -29.81 10.31
C LYS A 106 41.76 -31.21 10.87
N THR A 107 41.78 -32.21 10.01
CA THR A 107 42.34 -33.54 10.31
C THR A 107 42.89 -34.09 8.98
N ALA A 108 44.17 -33.89 8.62
CA ALA A 108 45.36 -34.54 9.18
C ALA A 108 45.28 -36.07 9.12
N TRP A 109 45.34 -36.63 7.91
CA TRP A 109 45.88 -37.97 7.67
C TRP A 109 46.28 -38.10 6.19
N LEU A 110 47.54 -37.81 5.92
CA LEU A 110 48.26 -38.34 4.75
C LEU A 110 49.32 -39.25 5.36
N LEU A 111 49.27 -40.54 5.00
CA LEU A 111 50.36 -41.55 4.93
C LEU A 111 49.77 -42.96 5.15
N PRO A 112 50.38 -44.02 4.60
CA PRO A 112 51.75 -44.14 4.06
C PRO A 112 51.90 -43.90 2.56
#